data_AF-B7QAY5-F1
#
_entry.id   AF-B7QAY5-F1
#
_cell.length_a   1.000
_cell.length_b   1.000
_cell.length_c   1.000
_cell.angle_alpha   90.00
_cell.angle_beta   90.00
_cell.angle_gamma   90.00
#
_symmetry.space_group_name_H-M   'P 1'
#
loop_
_entity.id
_entity.type
_entity.pdbx_description
1 polymer ?
#
loop_
_entity_poly.entity_id
_entity_poly.type
_entity_poly.pdbx_seq_one_letter_code
_entity_poly.pdbx_strand_id
1 'polypeptide(L)'
;GPVICCAAWMVLAVLMPVPISRLQMSLWGRTAYTPQVADIFNMTIRDNIVFGSKFDDIRYARVLNACELIQDIRTLPAGDMTQVSER
;
A
#
# COMPACT_ATOMS: atom_id res chain seq x y z
N GLY A 1 -6.93 -23.85 16.94
CA GLY A 1 -7.13 -23.04 15.71
C GLY A 1 -5.77 -22.56 15.20
N PRO A 2 -5.57 -22.42 13.88
CA PRO A 2 -4.27 -22.41 13.18
C PRO A 2 -3.50 -21.07 13.27
N VAL A 3 -3.49 -20.41 14.43
CA VAL A 3 -2.89 -19.06 14.57
C VAL A 3 -1.39 -19.12 14.92
N ILE A 4 -0.85 -20.30 15.23
CA ILE A 4 0.54 -20.48 15.68
C ILE A 4 1.53 -20.63 14.49
N CYS A 5 1.05 -20.89 13.27
CA CYS A 5 1.93 -21.17 12.13
C CYS A 5 2.65 -19.93 11.57
N CYS A 6 1.98 -18.77 11.51
CA CYS A 6 2.56 -17.57 10.92
C CYS A 6 3.69 -16.97 11.76
N ALA A 7 3.53 -16.89 13.08
CA ALA A 7 4.55 -16.33 13.97
C ALA A 7 5.80 -17.23 14.04
N ALA A 8 5.62 -18.56 14.06
CA ALA A 8 6.73 -19.51 14.04
C ALA A 8 7.53 -19.46 12.73
N TRP A 9 6.85 -19.24 11.59
CA TRP A 9 7.55 -19.08 10.30
C TRP A 9 8.38 -17.81 10.21
N MET A 10 7.95 -16.70 10.82
CA MET A 10 8.75 -15.47 10.82
C MET A 10 10.07 -15.64 11.57
N VAL A 11 10.06 -16.32 12.73
CA VAL A 11 11.28 -16.53 13.53
C VAL A 11 12.25 -17.48 12.83
N LEU A 12 11.74 -18.51 12.14
CA LEU A 12 12.59 -19.46 11.41
C LEU A 12 13.21 -18.84 10.14
N ALA A 13 12.52 -17.91 9.48
CA ALA A 13 13.02 -17.21 8.29
C ALA A 13 14.21 -16.29 8.57
N VAL A 14 14.34 -15.78 9.80
CA VAL A 14 15.48 -14.94 10.21
C VAL A 14 16.71 -15.78 10.58
N LEU A 15 16.51 -17.01 11.05
CA LEU A 15 17.60 -17.90 11.49
C LEU A 15 18.20 -18.75 10.36
N MET A 16 17.50 -18.92 9.25
CA MET A 16 18.01 -19.63 8.07
C MET A 16 18.14 -18.64 6.91
N PRO A 17 19.37 -18.26 6.48
CA PRO A 17 19.52 -17.50 5.26
C PRO A 17 19.00 -18.33 4.10
N VAL A 18 17.77 -18.04 3.66
CA VAL A 18 17.19 -18.63 2.46
C VAL A 18 18.07 -18.18 1.30
N PRO A 19 18.70 -19.08 0.53
CA PRO A 19 19.46 -18.66 -0.62
C PRO A 19 18.47 -18.00 -1.58
N ILE A 20 18.67 -16.69 -1.83
CA ILE A 20 17.92 -15.94 -2.83
C ILE A 20 18.35 -16.50 -4.19
N SER A 21 17.75 -17.62 -4.60
CA SER A 21 17.80 -18.09 -5.96
C SER A 21 17.18 -16.98 -6.81
N ARG A 22 17.97 -16.43 -7.74
CA ARG A 22 17.55 -15.37 -8.67
C ARG A 22 16.28 -15.81 -9.39
N LEU A 23 15.14 -15.36 -8.87
CA LEU A 23 13.85 -15.63 -9.47
C LEU A 23 13.62 -14.56 -10.54
N GLN A 24 14.00 -14.88 -11.76
CA GLN A 24 13.74 -14.03 -12.91
C GLN A 24 12.27 -14.20 -13.31
N MET A 25 11.37 -13.54 -12.58
CA MET A 25 9.95 -13.48 -12.91
C MET A 25 9.75 -12.51 -14.08
N SER A 26 9.51 -13.05 -15.28
CA SER A 26 9.08 -12.25 -16.42
C SER A 26 7.61 -11.86 -16.23
N LEU A 27 7.36 -10.65 -15.71
CA LEU A 27 6.02 -10.10 -15.57
C LEU A 27 5.56 -9.54 -16.93
N TRP A 28 4.74 -10.31 -17.66
CA TRP A 28 4.02 -9.81 -18.84
C TRP A 28 2.67 -9.23 -18.42
N GLY A 29 2.54 -7.90 -18.42
CA GLY A 29 1.30 -7.21 -18.07
C GLY A 29 1.53 -5.84 -17.43
N ARG A 30 0.46 -5.22 -16.91
CA ARG A 30 0.56 -4.00 -16.09
C ARG A 30 0.95 -4.41 -14.67
N THR A 31 2.14 -4.02 -14.23
CA THR A 31 2.63 -4.26 -12.87
C THR A 31 2.37 -3.02 -12.01
N ALA A 32 1.87 -3.24 -10.79
CA ALA A 32 1.83 -2.21 -9.76
C ALA A 32 2.88 -2.57 -8.70
N TYR A 33 3.69 -1.60 -8.30
CA TYR A 33 4.69 -1.76 -7.25
C TYR A 33 4.11 -1.29 -5.93
N THR A 34 4.16 -2.14 -4.91
CA THR A 34 3.74 -1.81 -3.53
C THR A 34 4.87 -2.19 -2.58
N PRO A 35 5.65 -1.22 -2.05
CA PRO A 35 6.69 -1.50 -1.06
C PRO A 35 6.09 -2.03 0.26
N GLN A 36 6.90 -2.73 1.07
CA GLN A 36 6.48 -3.17 2.42
C GLN A 36 6.16 -1.99 3.36
N VAL A 37 6.78 -0.83 3.12
CA VAL A 37 6.52 0.44 3.79
C VAL A 37 5.98 1.39 2.74
N ALA A 38 4.81 1.98 2.96
CA ALA A 38 4.22 2.92 2.01
C ALA A 38 5.05 4.21 1.94
N ASP A 39 5.52 4.57 0.75
CA ASP A 39 6.14 5.87 0.50
C ASP A 39 5.03 6.94 0.50
N ILE A 40 5.00 7.76 1.54
CA ILE A 40 4.01 8.83 1.70
C ILE A 40 4.71 10.15 1.39
N PHE A 41 4.21 10.88 0.40
CA PHE A 41 4.79 12.16 0.01
C PHE A 41 4.11 13.30 0.74
N ASN A 42 4.85 14.40 0.93
CA ASN A 42 4.37 15.62 1.58
C ASN A 42 3.41 16.41 0.67
N MET A 43 2.24 15.83 0.42
CA MET A 43 1.16 16.34 -0.44
C MET A 43 -0.21 15.95 0.14
N THR A 44 -1.31 16.32 -0.52
CA THR A 44 -2.65 15.93 -0.05
C THR A 44 -2.85 14.42 -0.15
N ILE A 45 -3.76 13.85 0.63
CA ILE A 45 -4.15 12.42 0.52
C ILE A 45 -4.61 12.11 -0.90
N ARG A 46 -5.40 13.02 -1.51
CA ARG A 46 -5.83 12.88 -2.90
C ARG A 46 -4.64 12.79 -3.85
N ASP A 47 -3.65 13.68 -3.73
CA ASP A 47 -2.49 13.68 -4.61
C ASP A 47 -1.62 12.44 -4.40
N ASN A 48 -1.50 11.96 -3.16
CA ASN A 48 -0.79 10.70 -2.83
C ASN A 48 -1.47 9.48 -3.48
N ILE A 49 -2.81 9.43 -3.49
CA ILE A 49 -3.57 8.32 -4.12
C ILE A 49 -3.51 8.40 -5.64
N VAL A 50 -3.54 9.61 -6.21
CA VAL A 50 -3.51 9.83 -7.66
C VAL A 50 -2.11 9.63 -8.23
N PHE A 51 -1.07 9.92 -7.44
CA PHE A 51 0.33 9.71 -7.75
C PHE A 51 0.75 10.30 -9.11
N GLY A 52 0.36 11.56 -9.36
CA GLY A 52 0.65 12.26 -10.62
C GLY A 52 -0.13 11.78 -11.86
N SER A 53 -1.05 10.83 -11.71
CA SER A 53 -1.97 10.45 -12.79
C SER A 53 -3.03 11.54 -13.04
N LYS A 54 -3.72 11.49 -14.18
CA LYS A 54 -4.91 12.33 -14.38
C LYS A 54 -5.97 11.95 -13.34
N PHE A 55 -6.49 12.96 -12.65
CA PHE A 55 -7.58 12.77 -11.72
C PHE A 55 -8.83 12.28 -12.46
N ASP A 56 -9.37 11.15 -12.00
CA ASP A 56 -10.59 10.53 -12.52
C ASP A 56 -11.46 10.18 -11.32
N ASP A 57 -12.53 10.94 -11.13
CA ASP A 57 -13.45 10.81 -9.99
C ASP A 57 -14.01 9.40 -9.84
N ILE A 58 -14.31 8.73 -10.95
CA ILE A 58 -14.91 7.39 -10.93
C ILE A 58 -13.87 6.38 -10.45
N ARG A 59 -12.64 6.47 -10.96
CA ARG A 59 -11.53 5.61 -10.53
C ARG A 59 -11.16 5.90 -9.08
N TYR A 60 -11.11 7.16 -8.69
CA TYR A 60 -10.79 7.59 -7.34
C TYR A 60 -11.80 7.04 -6.32
N ALA A 61 -13.10 7.21 -6.58
CA ALA A 61 -14.15 6.66 -5.72
C ALA A 61 -14.10 5.13 -5.61
N ARG A 62 -13.78 4.43 -6.71
CA ARG A 62 -13.59 2.97 -6.68
C ARG A 62 -12.41 2.55 -5.81
N VAL A 63 -11.28 3.26 -5.88
CA VAL A 63 -10.11 2.99 -5.04
C VAL A 63 -10.44 3.25 -3.57
N LEU A 64 -11.09 4.37 -3.26
CA LEU A 64 -11.51 4.67 -1.89
C LEU A 64 -12.45 3.61 -1.31
N ASN A 65 -13.38 3.10 -2.12
CA ASN A 65 -14.30 2.05 -1.69
C ASN A 65 -13.59 0.70 -1.54
N ALA A 66 -12.69 0.34 -2.47
CA ALA A 66 -11.95 -0.91 -2.43
C ALA A 66 -10.97 -0.99 -1.24
N CYS A 67 -10.42 0.15 -0.82
CA CYS A 67 -9.53 0.26 0.32
C CYS A 67 -10.24 0.62 1.62
N GLU A 68 -11.58 0.70 1.62
CA GLU A 68 -12.42 1.16 2.76
C GLU A 68 -12.02 2.53 3.36
N LEU A 69 -11.19 3.29 2.63
CA LEU A 69 -10.57 4.54 3.07
C LEU A 69 -11.58 5.70 3.21
N ILE A 70 -12.82 5.52 2.73
CA ILE A 70 -13.89 6.51 2.80
C ILE A 70 -14.19 6.90 4.26
N GLN A 71 -14.22 5.93 5.17
CA GLN A 71 -14.49 6.21 6.58
C GLN A 71 -13.34 6.97 7.23
N ASP A 72 -12.10 6.53 6.99
CA ASP A 72 -10.90 7.16 7.53
C ASP A 72 -10.77 8.60 7.04
N ILE A 73 -10.97 8.85 5.74
CA ILE A 73 -10.94 10.20 5.18
C ILE A 73 -11.97 11.10 5.85
N ARG A 74 -13.17 10.60 6.17
CA ARG A 74 -14.21 11.39 6.85
C ARG A 74 -13.85 11.75 8.29
N THR A 75 -12.96 10.99 8.94
CA THR A 75 -12.48 11.34 10.27
C THR A 75 -11.50 12.52 10.26
N LEU A 76 -10.90 12.81 9.10
CA LEU A 76 -9.93 13.90 8.96
C LEU A 76 -10.64 15.25 8.82
N PRO A 77 -10.16 16.30 9.50
CA PRO A 77 -10.82 17.61 9.54
C PRO A 77 -10.89 18.29 8.16
N ALA A 78 -9.96 18.00 7.26
CA ALA A 78 -9.96 18.50 5.89
C ALA A 78 -10.23 17.38 4.84
N GLY A 79 -10.70 16.21 5.27
CA GLY A 79 -11.01 15.10 4.37
C GLY A 79 -9.79 14.62 3.58
N ASP A 80 -9.99 14.41 2.27
CA ASP A 80 -8.97 13.99 1.31
C ASP A 80 -8.00 15.12 0.90
N MET A 81 -8.32 16.37 1.27
CA MET A 81 -7.45 17.53 1.14
C MET A 81 -6.49 17.69 2.34
N THR A 82 -6.57 16.79 3.32
CA THR A 82 -5.62 16.76 4.43
C THR A 82 -4.21 16.55 3.89
N GLN A 83 -3.28 17.43 4.27
CA GLN A 83 -1.87 17.25 3.95
C GLN A 83 -1.29 16.14 4.80
N VAL A 84 -0.63 15.17 4.16
CA VAL A 84 0.11 14.12 4.86
C VAL A 84 1.57 14.50 4.85
N SER A 85 2.18 14.64 6.02
CA SER A 85 3.62 14.75 6.17
C SER A 85 4.17 13.43 6.71
N GLU A 86 5.21 12.91 6.09
CA GLU A 86 5.98 11.78 6.62
C GLU A 86 6.56 12.14 8.00
N ARG A 87 6.57 11.20 8.95
CA ARG A 87 7.19 11.32 10.27
C ARG A 87 8.33 10.33 10.40
#